data_AF-R2XZD1-F1
#
_entry.id   AF-R2XZD1-F1
#
_cell.length_a   1.000
_cell.length_b   1.000
_cell.length_c   1.000
_cell.angle_alpha   90.00
_cell.angle_beta   90.00
_cell.angle_gamma   90.00
#
_symmetry.space_group_name_H-M   'P 1'
#
loop_
_entity.id
_entity.type
_entity.pdbx_description
1 polymer ?
#
loop_
_entity_poly.entity_id
_entity_poly.type
_entity_poly.pdbx_seq_one_letter_code
_entity_poly.pdbx_strand_id
1 'polypeptide(L)'
;MDKLDKLFDRMTKDMVYYFIAGGLAEPDGLIRTVEFFLNFVDKGRLSGKLLDEELVKEALIHHLPNHMPLYIDESFYAYQMLLDLYYALYNERIITKEECKEMQYVIYLNKTAFLSRMSNPNYWSKNKLAVMDEWREGNFDIEEPYNLDNYNIDETVKKEVPNNILEFPRQSAAVKTQTSYVVRVDLKGYRPRIWRRLKIPASISYEQLHEILQIAFGWEDCHLHSFFVDKKIMIGPSDLEMVQFAEEQRLIDEDFKNKKTISYLYDFGCDWQHQLVIEKILEEAPVEYAICMKAKGETPAEDSRGNESWKAFDIADINKELKKKR
;
A
#
# COMPACT_ATOMS: atom_id res chain seq x y z
N MET A 1 17.60 3.44 22.61
CA MET A 1 16.38 3.70 21.85
C MET A 1 15.73 2.36 21.63
N ASP A 2 14.64 2.12 22.34
CA ASP A 2 13.80 0.94 22.17
C ASP A 2 13.33 0.87 20.70
N LYS A 3 12.93 -0.31 20.19
CA LYS A 3 12.38 -0.43 18.82
C LYS A 3 11.18 0.51 18.63
N LEU A 4 10.42 0.73 19.71
CA LEU A 4 9.30 1.64 19.73
C LEU A 4 9.73 3.11 19.60
N ASP A 5 10.78 3.53 20.30
CA ASP A 5 11.32 4.88 20.20
C ASP A 5 11.79 5.21 18.76
N LYS A 6 12.36 4.23 18.06
CA LYS A 6 12.75 4.38 16.64
C LYS A 6 11.55 4.45 15.69
N LEU A 7 10.53 3.64 15.97
CA LEU A 7 9.26 3.69 15.25
C LEU A 7 8.62 5.08 15.39
N PHE A 8 8.57 5.60 16.62
CA PHE A 8 8.08 6.95 16.89
C PHE A 8 8.92 8.01 16.16
N ASP A 9 10.25 7.96 16.26
CA ASP A 9 11.13 8.92 15.56
C ASP A 9 10.89 8.91 14.04
N ARG A 10 10.73 7.73 13.43
CA ARG A 10 10.39 7.58 12.01
C ARG A 10 9.02 8.16 11.69
N MET A 11 7.98 7.75 12.42
CA MET A 11 6.62 8.23 12.18
C MET A 11 6.51 9.73 12.39
N THR A 12 7.14 10.31 13.42
CA THR A 12 7.11 11.75 13.68
C THR A 12 7.85 12.53 12.59
N LYS A 13 8.93 11.97 12.03
CA LYS A 13 9.65 12.58 10.90
C LYS A 13 8.81 12.60 9.63
N ASP A 14 8.08 11.52 9.36
CA ASP A 14 7.19 11.42 8.19
C ASP A 14 5.88 12.21 8.42
N MET A 15 5.47 12.40 9.69
CA MET A 15 4.29 13.18 10.05
C MET A 15 4.41 14.67 9.67
N VAL A 16 5.62 15.22 9.61
CA VAL A 16 5.90 16.60 9.17
C VAL A 16 5.22 16.91 7.82
N TYR A 17 5.06 15.91 6.96
CA TYR A 17 4.41 16.09 5.66
C TYR A 17 2.89 16.33 5.74
N TYR A 18 2.21 15.77 6.73
CA TYR A 18 0.78 16.02 6.95
C TYR A 18 0.53 17.43 7.51
N PHE A 19 1.44 17.91 8.36
CA PHE A 19 1.37 19.28 8.90
C PHE A 19 1.46 20.36 7.82
N ILE A 20 2.31 20.14 6.80
CA ILE A 20 2.55 21.13 5.73
C ILE A 20 1.38 21.19 4.73
N ALA A 21 0.65 20.09 4.51
CA ALA A 21 -0.42 20.00 3.51
C ALA A 21 -1.79 20.52 3.99
N GLY A 22 -2.03 20.59 5.31
CA GLY A 22 -3.35 20.88 5.88
C GLY A 22 -3.48 22.14 6.74
N GLY A 23 -2.39 22.83 7.11
CA GLY A 23 -2.47 23.97 8.03
C GLY A 23 -2.97 23.58 9.44
N LEU A 24 -2.74 22.34 9.84
CA LEU A 24 -3.05 21.81 11.17
C LEU A 24 -2.22 22.56 12.22
N ALA A 25 -2.90 23.39 13.01
CA ALA A 25 -2.25 24.17 14.05
C ALA A 25 -1.90 23.33 15.29
N GLU A 26 -2.47 22.13 15.50
CA GLU A 26 -2.16 21.33 16.69
C GLU A 26 -1.90 19.83 16.41
N PRO A 27 -0.73 19.28 16.84
CA PRO A 27 -0.29 17.89 16.65
C PRO A 27 -1.16 16.78 17.23
N ASP A 28 -2.12 17.12 18.08
CA ASP A 28 -2.69 16.18 19.03
C ASP A 28 -3.64 15.16 18.40
N GLY A 29 -4.46 15.54 17.41
CA GLY A 29 -5.43 14.62 16.81
C GLY A 29 -4.79 13.48 16.02
N LEU A 30 -3.71 13.80 15.28
CA LEU A 30 -2.99 12.86 14.42
C LEU A 30 -2.05 11.94 15.22
N ILE A 31 -1.34 12.48 16.21
CA ILE A 31 -0.52 11.70 17.13
C ILE A 31 -1.40 10.67 17.86
N ARG A 32 -2.61 11.07 18.28
CA ARG A 32 -3.55 10.18 18.97
C ARG A 32 -4.09 9.05 18.09
N THR A 33 -4.18 9.20 16.76
CA THR A 33 -4.51 8.08 15.85
C THR A 33 -3.44 7.00 15.88
N VAL A 34 -2.18 7.43 15.87
CA VAL A 34 -1.03 6.54 15.97
C VAL A 34 -0.97 5.92 17.35
N GLU A 35 -1.14 6.70 18.42
CA GLU A 35 -1.19 6.18 19.80
C GLU A 35 -2.32 5.17 20.00
N PHE A 36 -3.52 5.43 19.45
CA PHE A 36 -4.64 4.49 19.52
C PHE A 36 -4.29 3.14 18.91
N PHE A 37 -3.69 3.12 17.72
CA PHE A 37 -3.23 1.87 17.11
C PHE A 37 -1.99 1.29 17.79
N LEU A 38 -1.09 2.12 18.34
CA LEU A 38 0.06 1.64 19.09
C LEU A 38 -0.29 1.13 20.49
N ASN A 39 -1.47 1.43 21.03
CA ASN A 39 -1.96 0.79 22.26
C ASN A 39 -2.26 -0.70 22.07
N PHE A 40 -2.40 -1.16 20.83
CA PHE A 40 -2.32 -2.57 20.50
C PHE A 40 -0.88 -3.11 20.51
N VAL A 41 0.12 -2.38 21.02
CA VAL A 41 1.49 -2.86 21.25
C VAL A 41 1.69 -3.06 22.75
N ASP A 42 1.79 -4.31 23.19
CA ASP A 42 2.01 -4.64 24.60
C ASP A 42 3.47 -4.39 24.99
N LYS A 43 3.74 -3.33 25.79
CA LYS A 43 5.01 -3.11 26.55
C LYS A 43 6.28 -3.54 25.79
N GLY A 44 6.49 -3.00 24.59
CA GLY A 44 7.68 -3.25 23.78
C GLY A 44 7.63 -4.52 22.91
N ARG A 45 6.47 -5.15 22.76
CA ARG A 45 6.19 -6.19 21.76
C ARG A 45 4.92 -5.82 20.99
N LEU A 46 4.95 -5.95 19.66
CA LEU A 46 3.73 -5.88 18.87
C LEU A 46 2.75 -6.91 19.42
N SER A 47 1.57 -6.48 19.90
CA SER A 47 0.55 -7.44 20.28
C SER A 47 0.05 -8.08 18.99
N GLY A 48 -0.26 -9.38 19.02
CA GLY A 48 -0.91 -10.04 17.88
C GLY A 48 -2.21 -9.33 17.46
N LYS A 49 -2.78 -8.51 18.34
CA LYS A 49 -3.91 -7.62 18.10
C LYS A 49 -3.72 -6.66 16.90
N LEU A 50 -2.51 -6.16 16.63
CA LEU A 50 -2.26 -5.28 15.46
C LEU A 50 -2.28 -5.99 14.12
N LEU A 51 -2.18 -7.31 14.13
CA LEU A 51 -2.22 -8.18 12.95
C LEU A 51 -3.53 -8.96 12.88
N ASP A 52 -4.45 -8.73 13.83
CA ASP A 52 -5.79 -9.31 13.79
C ASP A 52 -6.65 -8.43 12.87
N GLU A 53 -6.91 -8.93 11.65
CA GLU A 53 -7.68 -8.24 10.62
C GLU A 53 -9.03 -7.76 11.15
N GLU A 54 -9.77 -8.60 11.85
CA GLU A 54 -11.12 -8.27 12.32
C GLU A 54 -11.05 -7.23 13.44
N LEU A 55 -10.06 -7.32 14.33
CA LEU A 55 -9.84 -6.30 15.35
C LEU A 55 -9.48 -4.95 14.74
N VAL A 56 -8.57 -4.92 13.77
CA VAL A 56 -8.14 -3.69 13.09
C VAL A 56 -9.29 -3.08 12.30
N LYS A 57 -10.07 -3.90 11.61
CA LYS A 57 -11.27 -3.48 10.88
C LYS A 57 -12.34 -2.92 11.80
N GLU A 58 -12.62 -3.57 12.93
CA GLU A 58 -13.55 -3.05 13.94
C GLU A 58 -13.03 -1.73 14.53
N ALA A 59 -11.74 -1.67 14.86
CA ALA A 59 -11.08 -0.45 15.33
C ALA A 59 -11.20 0.70 14.32
N LEU A 60 -10.97 0.42 13.04
CA LEU A 60 -11.07 1.36 11.93
C LEU A 60 -12.50 1.84 11.67
N ILE A 61 -13.48 0.93 11.64
CA ILE A 61 -14.85 1.23 11.20
C ILE A 61 -15.73 1.71 12.35
N HIS A 62 -15.47 1.29 13.57
CA HIS A 62 -16.35 1.52 14.71
C HIS A 62 -15.69 2.38 15.80
N HIS A 63 -14.50 2.02 16.26
CA HIS A 63 -13.90 2.73 17.40
C HIS A 63 -13.32 4.10 17.03
N LEU A 64 -12.52 4.19 15.97
CA LEU A 64 -11.99 5.48 15.50
C LEU A 64 -13.11 6.47 15.16
N PRO A 65 -14.13 6.13 14.34
CA PRO A 65 -15.16 7.10 13.96
C PRO A 65 -16.05 7.54 15.12
N ASN A 66 -16.25 6.69 16.13
CA ASN A 66 -17.06 7.02 17.30
C ASN A 66 -16.39 8.04 18.22
N HIS A 67 -15.06 7.95 18.37
CA HIS A 67 -14.36 8.59 19.48
C HIS A 67 -13.27 9.58 19.05
N MET A 68 -12.86 9.59 17.77
CA MET A 68 -11.83 10.48 17.26
C MET A 68 -12.46 11.72 16.60
N PRO A 69 -12.50 12.89 17.27
CA PRO A 69 -12.91 14.16 16.67
C PRO A 69 -11.87 14.64 15.65
N LEU A 70 -12.20 14.54 14.36
CA LEU A 70 -11.40 15.02 13.23
C LEU A 70 -12.32 15.67 12.20
N TYR A 71 -11.85 16.72 11.55
CA TYR A 71 -12.49 17.29 10.37
C TYR A 71 -12.42 16.36 9.16
N ILE A 72 -13.24 16.63 8.15
CA ILE A 72 -13.40 15.77 6.97
C ILE A 72 -12.09 15.66 6.19
N ASP A 73 -11.40 16.78 5.98
CA ASP A 73 -10.08 16.85 5.36
C ASP A 73 -9.01 16.12 6.20
N GLU A 74 -9.08 16.23 7.51
CA GLU A 74 -8.18 15.51 8.43
C GLU A 74 -8.36 13.99 8.40
N SER A 75 -9.57 13.51 8.08
CA SER A 75 -9.83 12.07 7.97
C SER A 75 -9.03 11.39 6.84
N PHE A 76 -8.69 12.10 5.77
CA PHE A 76 -7.83 11.57 4.70
C PHE A 76 -6.38 11.40 5.16
N TYR A 77 -5.88 12.34 5.98
CA TYR A 77 -4.55 12.23 6.58
C TYR A 77 -4.49 11.11 7.61
N ALA A 78 -5.51 10.96 8.45
CA ALA A 78 -5.61 9.84 9.38
C ALA A 78 -5.60 8.49 8.66
N TYR A 79 -6.33 8.37 7.55
CA TYR A 79 -6.30 7.17 6.71
C TYR A 79 -4.90 6.86 6.17
N GLN A 80 -4.23 7.87 5.60
CA GLN A 80 -2.89 7.69 5.05
C GLN A 80 -1.89 7.29 6.15
N MET A 81 -1.95 7.92 7.32
CA MET A 81 -1.10 7.59 8.46
C MET A 81 -1.22 6.14 8.93
N LEU A 82 -2.39 5.52 8.80
CA LEU A 82 -2.54 4.10 9.11
C LEU A 82 -1.73 3.23 8.14
N LEU A 83 -1.68 3.58 6.85
CA LEU A 83 -0.83 2.88 5.88
C LEU A 83 0.66 3.04 6.24
N ASP A 84 1.06 4.24 6.66
CA ASP A 84 2.42 4.56 7.08
C ASP A 84 2.83 3.80 8.33
N LEU A 85 1.92 3.64 9.28
CA LEU A 85 2.18 2.90 10.51
C LEU A 85 2.66 1.48 10.17
N TYR A 86 1.91 0.75 9.33
CA TYR A 86 2.28 -0.61 8.93
C TYR A 86 3.58 -0.63 8.11
N TYR A 87 3.83 0.38 7.28
CA TYR A 87 5.11 0.49 6.59
C TYR A 87 6.28 0.74 7.56
N ALA A 88 6.10 1.62 8.53
CA ALA A 88 7.10 1.93 9.55
C ALA A 88 7.41 0.70 10.42
N LEU A 89 6.38 -0.09 10.75
CA LEU A 89 6.52 -1.39 11.43
C LEU A 89 7.35 -2.38 10.59
N TYR A 90 7.12 -2.46 9.28
CA TYR A 90 7.92 -3.29 8.38
C TYR A 90 9.39 -2.84 8.34
N ASN A 91 9.61 -1.54 8.18
CA ASN A 91 10.95 -0.95 8.11
C ASN A 91 11.80 -1.16 9.38
N GLU A 92 11.17 -1.06 10.55
CA GLU A 92 11.82 -1.35 11.83
C GLU A 92 11.93 -2.86 12.12
N ARG A 93 11.58 -3.70 11.14
CA ARG A 93 11.61 -5.18 11.19
C ARG A 93 10.81 -5.70 12.39
N ILE A 94 9.65 -5.10 12.60
CA ILE A 94 8.68 -5.50 13.63
C ILE A 94 7.69 -6.49 13.03
N ILE A 95 7.25 -6.24 11.80
CA ILE A 95 6.40 -7.15 11.00
C ILE A 95 7.12 -7.58 9.72
N THR A 96 6.65 -8.66 9.12
CA THR A 96 7.07 -9.14 7.81
C THR A 96 6.45 -8.27 6.70
N LYS A 97 6.96 -8.45 5.48
CA LYS A 97 6.48 -7.74 4.30
C LYS A 97 5.05 -8.17 3.95
N GLU A 98 4.78 -9.46 4.08
CA GLU A 98 3.49 -10.08 3.82
C GLU A 98 2.43 -9.54 4.80
N GLU A 99 2.73 -9.52 6.11
CA GLU A 99 1.86 -8.92 7.14
C GLU A 99 1.61 -7.42 6.87
N CYS A 100 2.61 -6.66 6.41
CA CYS A 100 2.44 -5.26 6.04
C CYS A 100 1.45 -5.09 4.88
N LYS A 101 1.61 -5.88 3.80
CA LYS A 101 0.71 -5.84 2.64
C LYS A 101 -0.72 -6.24 3.02
N GLU A 102 -0.87 -7.32 3.79
CA GLU A 102 -2.16 -7.80 4.27
C GLU A 102 -2.88 -6.71 5.06
N MET A 103 -2.18 -6.06 5.99
CA MET A 103 -2.83 -5.02 6.80
C MET A 103 -3.14 -3.74 6.02
N GLN A 104 -2.26 -3.31 5.11
CA GLN A 104 -2.57 -2.22 4.19
C GLN A 104 -3.74 -2.57 3.27
N TYR A 105 -3.88 -3.85 2.90
CA TYR A 105 -5.01 -4.34 2.12
C TYR A 105 -6.33 -4.22 2.88
N VAL A 106 -6.36 -4.67 4.14
CA VAL A 106 -7.51 -4.52 5.05
C VAL A 106 -7.91 -3.05 5.19
N ILE A 107 -6.94 -2.15 5.39
CA ILE A 107 -7.18 -0.70 5.47
C ILE A 107 -7.75 -0.18 4.14
N TYR A 108 -7.20 -0.64 3.00
CA TYR A 108 -7.65 -0.24 1.66
C TYR A 108 -9.10 -0.64 1.37
N LEU A 109 -9.47 -1.90 1.59
CA LEU A 109 -10.85 -2.36 1.40
C LEU A 109 -11.86 -1.52 2.18
N ASN A 110 -11.48 -1.12 3.39
CA ASN A 110 -12.37 -0.41 4.29
C ASN A 110 -12.30 1.11 4.16
N LYS A 111 -11.53 1.66 3.20
CA LYS A 111 -11.35 3.11 2.98
C LYS A 111 -12.67 3.86 2.86
N THR A 112 -13.57 3.40 2.00
CA THR A 112 -14.85 4.08 1.75
C THR A 112 -15.73 4.07 2.99
N ALA A 113 -15.79 2.95 3.71
CA ALA A 113 -16.55 2.82 4.94
C ALA A 113 -15.98 3.71 6.05
N PHE A 114 -14.65 3.71 6.21
CA PHE A 114 -13.93 4.57 7.14
C PHE A 114 -14.24 6.05 6.89
N LEU A 115 -13.98 6.55 5.68
CA LEU A 115 -14.18 7.97 5.34
C LEU A 115 -15.64 8.40 5.47
N SER A 116 -16.58 7.53 5.08
CA SER A 116 -18.02 7.81 5.20
C SER A 116 -18.46 7.92 6.66
N ARG A 117 -17.92 7.08 7.55
CA ARG A 117 -18.26 7.11 8.99
C ARG A 117 -17.57 8.26 9.71
N MET A 118 -16.33 8.55 9.34
CA MET A 118 -15.58 9.69 9.89
C MET A 118 -16.26 11.03 9.60
N SER A 119 -16.91 11.18 8.45
CA SER A 119 -17.54 12.43 8.00
C SER A 119 -19.04 12.56 8.33
N ASN A 120 -19.69 11.52 8.83
CA ASN A 120 -21.13 11.51 9.05
C ASN A 120 -21.49 11.46 10.56
N PRO A 121 -22.06 12.55 11.13
CA PRO A 121 -22.47 12.67 12.53
C PRO A 121 -23.35 11.53 13.08
N ASN A 122 -24.09 10.84 12.22
CA ASN A 122 -24.95 9.74 12.63
C ASN A 122 -24.18 8.51 13.16
N TYR A 123 -22.89 8.42 12.87
CA TYR A 123 -22.01 7.36 13.37
C TYR A 123 -21.11 7.81 14.52
N TRP A 124 -21.35 8.97 15.13
CA TRP A 124 -20.49 9.50 16.18
C TRP A 124 -21.09 9.27 17.56
N SER A 125 -20.23 9.10 18.55
CA SER A 125 -20.67 9.09 19.94
C SER A 125 -21.20 10.47 20.34
N LYS A 126 -22.07 10.52 21.36
CA LYS A 126 -22.55 11.79 21.93
C LYS A 126 -21.40 12.69 22.40
N ASN A 127 -20.34 12.09 22.92
CA ASN A 127 -19.14 12.81 23.35
C ASN A 127 -18.44 13.47 22.16
N LYS A 128 -18.17 12.68 21.10
CA LYS A 128 -17.56 13.23 19.87
C LYS A 128 -18.43 14.34 19.26
N LEU A 129 -19.75 14.17 19.22
CA LEU A 129 -20.66 15.22 18.72
C LEU A 129 -20.52 16.53 19.50
N ALA A 130 -20.51 16.47 20.84
CA ALA A 130 -20.34 17.64 21.68
C ALA A 130 -19.00 18.34 21.41
N VAL A 131 -17.91 17.58 21.34
CA VAL A 131 -16.57 18.11 21.01
C VAL A 131 -16.56 18.76 19.62
N MET A 132 -17.14 18.11 18.61
CA MET A 132 -17.18 18.63 17.24
C MET A 132 -18.05 19.88 17.10
N ASP A 133 -19.11 20.01 17.91
CA ASP A 133 -19.97 21.19 17.94
C ASP A 133 -19.25 22.37 18.63
N GLU A 134 -18.59 22.14 19.76
CA GLU A 134 -17.78 23.16 20.44
C GLU A 134 -16.60 23.65 19.56
N TRP A 135 -15.90 22.75 18.87
CA TRP A 135 -14.87 23.13 17.90
C TRP A 135 -15.43 23.95 16.73
N ARG A 136 -16.64 23.63 16.26
CA ARG A 136 -17.32 24.39 15.19
C ARG A 136 -17.70 25.80 15.66
N GLU A 137 -17.98 25.97 16.94
CA GLU A 137 -18.25 27.27 17.58
C GLU A 137 -16.97 28.07 17.89
N GLY A 138 -15.80 27.49 17.62
CA GLY A 138 -14.50 28.12 17.83
C GLY A 138 -14.00 28.03 19.28
N ASN A 139 -14.59 27.14 20.09
CA ASN A 139 -14.15 26.87 21.45
C ASN A 139 -13.25 25.63 21.47
N PHE A 140 -11.95 25.84 21.59
CA PHE A 140 -10.93 24.79 21.54
C PHE A 140 -10.42 24.36 22.93
N ASP A 141 -10.84 25.03 24.01
CA ASP A 141 -10.38 24.81 25.39
C ASP A 141 -11.05 23.59 26.09
N ILE A 142 -11.44 22.57 25.32
CA ILE A 142 -12.14 21.39 25.86
C ILE A 142 -11.12 20.48 26.57
N GLU A 143 -11.36 20.16 27.85
CA GLU A 143 -10.59 19.14 28.57
C GLU A 143 -10.56 17.82 27.77
N GLU A 144 -9.35 17.26 27.63
CA GLU A 144 -9.00 16.18 26.70
C GLU A 144 -10.10 15.09 26.56
N PRO A 145 -10.87 15.09 25.45
CA PRO A 145 -11.98 14.14 25.26
C PRO A 145 -11.50 12.71 24.94
N TYR A 146 -10.19 12.48 24.95
CA TYR A 146 -9.51 11.31 24.42
C TYR A 146 -9.15 10.28 25.50
N ASN A 147 -9.95 10.14 26.55
CA ASN A 147 -9.65 9.14 27.57
C ASN A 147 -9.70 7.72 26.97
N LEU A 148 -8.51 7.18 26.70
CA LEU A 148 -8.27 5.88 26.08
C LEU A 148 -8.77 4.71 26.96
N ASP A 149 -8.99 4.94 28.26
CA ASP A 149 -9.52 3.95 29.20
C ASP A 149 -10.96 3.51 28.86
N ASN A 150 -11.67 4.26 28.00
CA ASN A 150 -13.05 3.99 27.61
C ASN A 150 -13.20 3.13 26.35
N TYR A 151 -12.10 2.74 25.70
CA TYR A 151 -12.15 1.86 24.53
C TYR A 151 -12.14 0.41 24.99
N ASN A 152 -13.31 -0.23 25.07
CA ASN A 152 -13.38 -1.67 25.30
C ASN A 152 -13.13 -2.41 23.98
N ILE A 153 -11.84 -2.65 23.69
CA ILE A 153 -11.41 -3.25 22.43
C ILE A 153 -11.48 -4.80 22.46
N ASP A 154 -11.83 -5.39 23.61
CA ASP A 154 -11.92 -6.84 23.75
C ASP A 154 -13.30 -7.41 23.32
N GLU A 155 -14.27 -6.57 22.93
CA GLU A 155 -15.57 -7.00 22.42
C GLU A 155 -15.59 -7.05 20.88
N THR A 156 -15.50 -8.26 20.32
CA THR A 156 -15.72 -8.49 18.88
C THR A 156 -17.21 -8.53 18.56
N VAL A 157 -17.68 -7.66 17.66
CA VAL A 157 -19.05 -7.71 17.13
C VAL A 157 -19.14 -8.85 16.13
N LYS A 158 -19.68 -10.00 16.55
CA LYS A 158 -19.84 -11.17 15.67
C LYS A 158 -20.85 -10.90 14.56
N LYS A 159 -20.38 -10.90 13.31
CA LYS A 159 -21.21 -11.14 12.12
C LYS A 159 -20.91 -12.51 11.55
N GLU A 160 -21.96 -13.29 11.33
CA GLU A 160 -21.88 -14.53 10.55
C GLU A 160 -21.96 -14.19 9.05
N VAL A 161 -20.93 -14.59 8.29
CA VAL A 161 -20.95 -14.55 6.83
C VAL A 161 -21.18 -15.98 6.33
N PRO A 162 -22.21 -16.24 5.51
CA PRO A 162 -22.43 -17.57 4.94
C PRO A 162 -21.40 -17.88 3.85
N ASN A 163 -20.78 -19.05 3.97
CA ASN A 163 -19.71 -19.54 3.11
C ASN A 163 -20.28 -20.22 1.85
N ASN A 164 -20.24 -19.52 0.71
CA ASN A 164 -20.80 -20.00 -0.57
C ASN A 164 -19.75 -20.03 -1.70
N ILE A 165 -18.61 -20.70 -1.48
CA ILE A 165 -17.60 -20.89 -2.54
C ILE A 165 -17.65 -22.33 -3.06
N LEU A 166 -17.90 -22.48 -4.36
CA LEU A 166 -17.73 -23.73 -5.11
C LEU A 166 -16.36 -23.73 -5.79
N GLU A 167 -15.55 -24.76 -5.56
CA GLU A 167 -14.27 -24.94 -6.24
C GLU A 167 -14.43 -25.66 -7.59
N PHE A 168 -13.71 -25.17 -8.61
CA PHE A 168 -13.65 -25.76 -9.95
C PHE A 168 -12.22 -26.24 -10.27
N PRO A 169 -12.04 -27.44 -10.86
CA PRO A 169 -10.71 -27.98 -11.12
C PRO A 169 -10.05 -27.32 -12.34
N ARG A 170 -8.78 -26.90 -12.20
CA ARG A 170 -7.95 -26.44 -13.32
C ARG A 170 -7.02 -27.55 -13.79
N GLN A 171 -7.13 -27.91 -15.07
CA GLN A 171 -6.16 -28.77 -15.74
C GLN A 171 -5.06 -27.92 -16.38
N SER A 172 -3.82 -28.34 -16.15
CA SER A 172 -2.61 -27.77 -16.74
C SER A 172 -2.42 -28.27 -18.17
N ALA A 173 -2.02 -27.37 -19.07
CA ALA A 173 -1.45 -27.75 -20.35
C ALA A 173 -0.17 -26.92 -20.58
N ALA A 174 0.95 -27.62 -20.68
CA ALA A 174 2.24 -27.04 -21.04
C ALA A 174 2.34 -26.86 -22.55
N VAL A 175 2.84 -25.72 -23.03
CA VAL A 175 3.51 -25.63 -24.34
C VAL A 175 4.68 -24.66 -24.25
N LYS A 176 5.89 -25.17 -24.48
CA LYS A 176 7.12 -24.40 -24.65
C LYS A 176 7.18 -23.82 -26.07
N THR A 177 7.58 -22.56 -26.18
CA THR A 177 8.65 -22.08 -27.09
C THR A 177 9.12 -20.75 -26.52
N GLN A 178 10.33 -20.75 -25.99
CA GLN A 178 10.77 -19.76 -25.01
C GLN A 178 11.13 -18.44 -25.72
N THR A 179 10.23 -17.47 -25.61
CA THR A 179 10.31 -16.11 -26.17
C THR A 179 10.74 -15.12 -25.08
N SER A 180 11.11 -13.88 -25.44
CA SER A 180 11.35 -12.81 -24.44
C SER A 180 10.82 -11.47 -24.94
N TYR A 181 10.53 -10.55 -24.02
CA TYR A 181 10.03 -9.21 -24.33
C TYR A 181 11.07 -8.16 -23.99
N VAL A 182 11.29 -7.20 -24.89
CA VAL A 182 11.98 -5.95 -24.54
C VAL A 182 10.92 -4.94 -24.17
N VAL A 183 10.89 -4.55 -22.90
CA VAL A 183 9.91 -3.64 -22.33
C VAL A 183 10.63 -2.43 -21.78
N ARG A 184 10.16 -1.25 -22.15
CA ARG A 184 10.56 0.00 -21.50
C ARG A 184 9.51 0.37 -20.48
N VAL A 185 9.93 0.60 -19.23
CA VAL A 185 9.06 0.99 -18.12
C VAL A 185 9.39 2.44 -17.77
N ASP A 186 8.42 3.34 -17.96
CA ASP A 186 8.54 4.76 -17.63
C ASP A 186 7.71 5.07 -16.38
N LEU A 187 8.34 5.63 -15.35
CA LEU A 187 7.63 6.21 -14.20
C LEU A 187 7.11 7.61 -14.60
N LYS A 188 5.79 7.80 -14.49
CA LYS A 188 5.09 9.03 -14.91
C LYS A 188 5.24 10.13 -13.85
N GLY A 189 5.04 11.38 -14.27
CA GLY A 189 5.09 12.55 -13.39
C GLY A 189 6.45 13.25 -13.30
N TYR A 190 7.56 12.59 -13.67
CA TYR A 190 8.90 13.12 -13.40
C TYR A 190 9.60 13.78 -14.59
N ARG A 191 10.39 14.81 -14.26
CA ARG A 191 11.35 15.47 -15.17
C ARG A 191 12.66 15.74 -14.42
N PRO A 192 13.82 15.23 -14.88
CA PRO A 192 14.04 14.41 -16.08
C PRO A 192 13.34 13.04 -16.01
N ARG A 193 13.08 12.42 -17.16
CA ARG A 193 12.35 11.14 -17.24
C ARG A 193 13.11 10.02 -16.53
N ILE A 194 12.39 9.25 -15.72
CA ILE A 194 12.86 8.05 -15.02
C ILE A 194 12.33 6.82 -15.76
N TRP A 195 13.24 5.93 -16.18
CA TRP A 195 12.84 4.71 -16.89
C TRP A 195 13.87 3.57 -16.77
N ARG A 196 13.39 2.36 -17.01
CA ARG A 196 14.17 1.11 -17.10
C ARG A 196 13.80 0.38 -18.39
N ARG A 197 14.78 -0.15 -19.12
CA ARG A 197 14.55 -1.03 -20.27
C ARG A 197 14.97 -2.43 -19.88
N LEU A 198 14.00 -3.33 -19.83
CA LEU A 198 14.14 -4.69 -19.33
C LEU A 198 13.95 -5.67 -20.49
N LYS A 199 14.77 -6.71 -20.52
CA LYS A 199 14.51 -7.93 -21.29
C LYS A 199 13.89 -8.96 -20.34
N ILE A 200 12.63 -9.28 -20.52
CA ILE A 200 11.81 -10.06 -19.59
C ILE A 200 11.54 -11.45 -20.20
N PRO A 201 11.66 -12.56 -19.45
CA PRO A 201 11.27 -13.88 -19.93
C PRO A 201 9.79 -13.91 -20.30
N ALA A 202 9.43 -14.59 -21.39
CA ALA A 202 8.04 -14.92 -21.64
C ALA A 202 7.51 -15.93 -20.61
N SER A 203 6.19 -16.07 -20.55
CA SER A 203 5.50 -17.06 -19.71
C SER A 203 5.70 -16.89 -18.20
N ILE A 204 6.09 -15.69 -17.77
CA ILE A 204 6.03 -15.30 -16.37
C ILE A 204 4.61 -14.81 -16.01
N SER A 205 4.24 -14.93 -14.74
CA SER A 205 3.00 -14.36 -14.19
C SER A 205 3.12 -12.84 -14.03
N TYR A 206 1.99 -12.17 -13.80
CA TYR A 206 1.99 -10.75 -13.44
C TYR A 206 2.59 -10.51 -12.04
N GLU A 207 2.47 -11.47 -11.13
CA GLU A 207 3.17 -11.48 -9.83
C GLU A 207 4.69 -11.40 -10.02
N GLN A 208 5.25 -12.27 -10.87
CA GLN A 208 6.69 -12.25 -11.19
C GLN A 208 7.11 -10.97 -11.90
N LEU A 209 6.26 -10.43 -12.78
CA LEU A 209 6.49 -9.13 -13.41
C LEU A 209 6.56 -8.02 -12.36
N HIS A 210 5.67 -8.03 -11.37
CA HIS A 210 5.70 -7.08 -10.27
C HIS A 210 7.02 -7.17 -9.49
N GLU A 211 7.49 -8.36 -9.12
CA GLU A 211 8.80 -8.50 -8.45
C GLU A 211 9.97 -7.92 -9.27
N ILE A 212 9.95 -8.15 -10.59
CA ILE A 212 10.95 -7.59 -11.52
C ILE A 212 10.92 -6.06 -11.50
N LEU A 213 9.73 -5.46 -11.48
CA LEU A 213 9.58 -4.00 -11.43
C LEU A 213 10.07 -3.43 -10.11
N GLN A 214 9.75 -4.08 -8.99
CA GLN A 214 10.22 -3.69 -7.65
C GLN A 214 11.75 -3.64 -7.61
N ILE A 215 12.43 -4.68 -8.10
CA ILE A 215 13.90 -4.71 -8.19
C ILE A 215 14.43 -3.63 -9.14
N ALA A 216 13.82 -3.47 -10.32
CA ALA A 216 14.29 -2.52 -11.32
C ALA A 216 14.20 -1.05 -10.88
N PHE A 217 13.22 -0.73 -10.04
CA PHE A 217 13.01 0.61 -9.48
C PHE A 217 13.62 0.76 -8.06
N GLY A 218 14.12 -0.32 -7.48
CA GLY A 218 14.76 -0.32 -6.18
C GLY A 218 13.77 -0.12 -5.03
N TRP A 219 12.55 -0.61 -5.18
CA TRP A 219 11.50 -0.53 -4.17
C TRP A 219 11.42 -1.81 -3.33
N GLU A 220 10.76 -1.66 -2.19
CA GLU A 220 10.73 -2.64 -1.11
C GLU A 220 9.50 -3.54 -1.16
N ASP A 221 8.59 -3.23 -2.08
CA ASP A 221 7.36 -3.96 -2.31
C ASP A 221 6.52 -4.09 -1.03
N CYS A 222 6.40 -2.99 -0.32
CA CYS A 222 5.70 -2.87 0.94
C CYS A 222 4.28 -2.32 0.78
N HIS A 223 3.91 -1.90 -0.43
CA HIS A 223 2.61 -1.33 -0.74
C HIS A 223 1.83 -2.17 -1.75
N LEU A 224 0.52 -1.90 -1.80
CA LEU A 224 -0.37 -2.49 -2.78
C LEU A 224 -0.04 -2.05 -4.21
N HIS A 225 -0.39 -2.90 -5.16
CA HIS A 225 -0.16 -2.65 -6.58
C HIS A 225 -1.26 -3.25 -7.45
N SER A 226 -1.30 -2.79 -8.71
CA SER A 226 -2.14 -3.38 -9.73
C SER A 226 -1.64 -3.04 -11.14
N PHE A 227 -1.99 -3.88 -12.10
CA PHE A 227 -1.78 -3.67 -13.52
C PHE A 227 -3.11 -3.39 -14.20
N PHE A 228 -3.05 -2.54 -15.24
CA PHE A 228 -4.20 -2.21 -16.06
C PHE A 228 -3.90 -2.46 -17.54
N VAL A 229 -4.65 -3.39 -18.14
CA VAL A 229 -4.67 -3.65 -19.58
C VAL A 229 -5.81 -2.88 -20.22
N ASP A 230 -5.51 -2.07 -21.24
CA ASP A 230 -6.47 -1.17 -21.92
C ASP A 230 -7.29 -0.25 -20.98
N LYS A 231 -6.79 0.01 -19.77
CA LYS A 231 -7.51 0.74 -18.70
C LYS A 231 -8.86 0.12 -18.31
N LYS A 232 -9.07 -1.16 -18.63
CA LYS A 232 -10.34 -1.86 -18.40
C LYS A 232 -10.17 -3.11 -17.54
N ILE A 233 -9.09 -3.85 -17.79
CA ILE A 233 -8.80 -5.10 -17.07
C ILE A 233 -7.76 -4.76 -16.02
N MET A 234 -8.15 -4.88 -14.76
CA MET A 234 -7.32 -4.80 -13.57
C MET A 234 -6.83 -6.20 -13.20
N ILE A 235 -5.52 -6.32 -13.04
CA ILE A 235 -4.82 -7.52 -12.62
C ILE A 235 -4.04 -7.16 -11.36
N GLY A 236 -4.10 -7.97 -10.32
CA GLY A 236 -3.38 -7.71 -9.07
C GLY A 236 -3.53 -8.88 -8.10
N PRO A 237 -3.05 -8.72 -6.86
CA PRO A 237 -3.21 -9.72 -5.80
C PRO A 237 -4.64 -10.29 -5.75
N SER A 238 -4.76 -11.61 -5.59
CA SER A 238 -6.06 -12.33 -5.55
C SER A 238 -7.04 -11.77 -4.53
N ASP A 239 -6.50 -11.20 -3.47
CA ASP A 239 -7.29 -10.81 -2.32
C ASP A 239 -8.06 -9.52 -2.60
N LEU A 240 -7.58 -8.67 -3.53
CA LEU A 240 -8.20 -7.42 -3.99
C LEU A 240 -9.58 -7.64 -4.62
N GLU A 241 -10.66 -7.24 -3.96
CA GLU A 241 -12.04 -7.42 -4.48
C GLU A 241 -12.29 -6.79 -5.87
N MET A 242 -11.49 -5.79 -6.25
CA MET A 242 -11.65 -5.04 -7.50
C MET A 242 -10.93 -5.67 -8.71
N VAL A 243 -10.08 -6.69 -8.52
CA VAL A 243 -9.32 -7.27 -9.63
C VAL A 243 -10.19 -8.23 -10.45
N GLN A 244 -10.08 -8.18 -11.77
CA GLN A 244 -10.74 -9.18 -12.63
C GLN A 244 -9.91 -10.45 -12.78
N PHE A 245 -8.59 -10.35 -12.61
CA PHE A 245 -7.69 -11.50 -12.67
C PHE A 245 -6.65 -11.43 -11.57
N ALA A 246 -6.45 -12.56 -10.90
CA ALA A 246 -5.37 -12.74 -9.94
C ALA A 246 -4.02 -12.81 -10.66
N GLU A 247 -3.03 -12.08 -10.16
CA GLU A 247 -1.76 -11.87 -10.84
C GLU A 247 -0.85 -13.10 -10.91
N GLU A 248 -0.99 -14.02 -9.96
CA GLU A 248 -0.28 -15.29 -9.91
C GLU A 248 -0.81 -16.31 -10.94
N GLN A 249 -2.01 -16.06 -11.48
CA GLN A 249 -2.73 -16.97 -12.38
C GLN A 249 -2.70 -16.54 -13.84
N ARG A 250 -2.43 -15.25 -14.10
CA ARG A 250 -2.42 -14.67 -15.46
C ARG A 250 -0.99 -14.49 -15.94
N LEU A 251 -0.70 -14.97 -17.14
CA LEU A 251 0.63 -14.83 -17.75
C LEU A 251 0.72 -13.53 -18.55
N ILE A 252 1.91 -12.91 -18.55
CA ILE A 252 2.15 -11.69 -19.32
C ILE A 252 1.95 -11.90 -20.83
N ASP A 253 2.13 -13.12 -21.32
CA ASP A 253 1.98 -13.50 -22.74
C ASP A 253 0.57 -13.26 -23.28
N GLU A 254 -0.43 -13.38 -22.42
CA GLU A 254 -1.83 -13.19 -22.79
C GLU A 254 -2.09 -11.75 -23.28
N ASP A 255 -1.33 -10.79 -22.75
CA ASP A 255 -1.49 -9.38 -23.03
C ASP A 255 -0.34 -8.81 -23.88
N PHE A 256 0.92 -9.12 -23.57
CA PHE A 256 2.10 -8.50 -24.21
C PHE A 256 2.19 -8.77 -25.71
N LYS A 257 1.63 -9.88 -26.20
CA LYS A 257 1.59 -10.19 -27.64
C LYS A 257 0.70 -9.24 -28.44
N ASN A 258 -0.36 -8.74 -27.81
CA ASN A 258 -1.43 -8.00 -28.49
C ASN A 258 -1.49 -6.53 -28.06
N LYS A 259 -0.78 -6.13 -27.01
CA LYS A 259 -0.81 -4.80 -26.43
C LYS A 259 0.51 -4.08 -26.63
N LYS A 260 0.42 -2.79 -26.99
CA LYS A 260 1.60 -1.91 -27.07
C LYS A 260 2.01 -1.38 -25.70
N THR A 261 1.05 -1.21 -24.80
CA THR A 261 1.28 -0.60 -23.49
C THR A 261 0.43 -1.21 -22.40
N ILE A 262 1.02 -1.45 -21.24
CA ILE A 262 0.36 -1.84 -19.99
C ILE A 262 0.63 -0.74 -18.95
N SER A 263 -0.33 -0.46 -18.06
CA SER A 263 -0.09 0.46 -16.94
C SER A 263 0.12 -0.34 -15.67
N TYR A 264 1.03 0.09 -14.81
CA TYR A 264 1.30 -0.53 -13.52
C TYR A 264 1.27 0.56 -12.46
N LEU A 265 0.40 0.40 -11.48
CA LEU A 265 0.25 1.29 -10.34
C LEU A 265 0.89 0.60 -9.14
N TYR A 266 1.86 1.25 -8.53
CA TYR A 266 2.46 0.83 -7.26
C TYR A 266 2.22 1.91 -6.22
N ASP A 267 1.96 1.50 -4.99
CA ASP A 267 1.60 2.36 -3.87
C ASP A 267 0.33 3.18 -4.17
N PHE A 268 -0.81 2.68 -3.69
CA PHE A 268 -2.11 3.33 -3.87
C PHE A 268 -2.25 4.64 -3.07
N GLY A 269 -1.36 4.89 -2.11
CA GLY A 269 -1.25 6.16 -1.41
C GLY A 269 -0.51 7.19 -2.26
N CYS A 270 0.69 6.85 -2.74
CA CYS A 270 1.54 7.76 -3.53
C CYS A 270 1.18 7.85 -5.03
N ASP A 271 0.34 6.96 -5.53
CA ASP A 271 -0.09 6.88 -6.94
C ASP A 271 1.09 6.80 -7.93
N TRP A 272 2.07 5.93 -7.68
CA TRP A 272 3.22 5.78 -8.57
C TRP A 272 2.85 4.99 -9.83
N GLN A 273 2.48 5.75 -10.86
CA GLN A 273 2.05 5.23 -12.15
C GLN A 273 3.23 4.96 -13.10
N HIS A 274 3.29 3.73 -13.58
CA HIS A 274 4.23 3.28 -14.59
C HIS A 274 3.52 2.98 -15.88
N GLN A 275 4.18 3.30 -16.98
CA GLN A 275 3.81 2.80 -18.29
C GLN A 275 4.85 1.82 -18.80
N LEU A 276 4.43 0.57 -18.95
CA LEU A 276 5.17 -0.46 -19.64
C LEU A 276 4.88 -0.34 -21.13
N VAL A 277 5.90 -0.09 -21.93
CA VAL A 277 5.85 -0.04 -23.39
C VAL A 277 6.56 -1.28 -23.93
N ILE A 278 5.81 -2.16 -24.59
CA ILE A 278 6.35 -3.37 -25.20
C ILE A 278 7.03 -2.94 -26.51
N GLU A 279 8.37 -2.86 -26.49
CA GLU A 279 9.16 -2.36 -27.63
C GLU A 279 9.43 -3.46 -28.65
N LYS A 280 9.72 -4.69 -28.19
CA LYS A 280 10.01 -5.83 -29.06
C LYS A 280 9.54 -7.14 -28.44
N ILE A 281 9.06 -8.04 -29.29
CA ILE A 281 8.86 -9.45 -28.98
C ILE A 281 10.00 -10.20 -29.68
N LEU A 282 10.79 -10.96 -28.94
CA LEU A 282 11.95 -11.68 -29.44
C LEU A 282 11.67 -13.17 -29.47
N GLU A 283 11.63 -13.71 -30.69
CA GLU A 283 11.54 -15.15 -30.95
C GLU A 283 12.92 -15.80 -30.77
N GLU A 284 12.93 -17.02 -30.23
CA GLU A 284 14.15 -17.85 -30.05
C GLU A 284 15.29 -17.19 -29.25
N ALA A 285 14.99 -16.17 -28.46
CA ALA A 285 15.96 -15.45 -27.64
C ALA A 285 15.62 -15.52 -26.15
N PRO A 286 15.45 -16.72 -25.56
CA PRO A 286 15.03 -16.85 -24.18
C PRO A 286 16.05 -16.24 -23.23
N VAL A 287 15.54 -15.80 -22.10
CA VAL A 287 16.34 -15.45 -20.92
C VAL A 287 15.75 -16.18 -19.74
N GLU A 288 16.60 -16.70 -18.86
CA GLU A 288 16.15 -17.40 -17.65
C GLU A 288 15.56 -16.43 -16.63
N TYR A 289 16.06 -15.21 -16.57
CA TYR A 289 15.63 -14.16 -15.65
C TYR A 289 15.61 -12.80 -16.38
N ALA A 290 14.94 -11.81 -15.79
CA ALA A 290 14.88 -10.48 -16.38
C ALA A 290 16.25 -9.78 -16.36
N ILE A 291 16.56 -9.02 -17.40
CA ILE A 291 17.82 -8.28 -17.53
C ILE A 291 17.52 -6.80 -17.78
N CYS A 292 17.97 -5.93 -16.89
CA CYS A 292 18.02 -4.51 -17.13
C CYS A 292 19.10 -4.20 -18.18
N MET A 293 18.68 -3.83 -19.38
CA MET A 293 19.55 -3.52 -20.50
C MET A 293 20.05 -2.09 -20.46
N LYS A 294 19.18 -1.15 -20.07
CA LYS A 294 19.45 0.28 -19.99
C LYS A 294 18.55 0.91 -18.93
N ALA A 295 19.01 1.98 -18.29
CA ALA A 295 18.24 2.71 -17.30
C ALA A 295 18.62 4.19 -17.33
N LYS A 296 17.70 5.05 -16.86
CA LYS A 296 17.94 6.48 -16.67
C LYS A 296 17.06 7.01 -15.54
N GLY A 297 17.59 7.97 -14.79
CA GLY A 297 16.90 8.63 -13.69
C GLY A 297 16.96 7.81 -12.41
N GLU A 298 17.39 8.48 -11.34
CA GLU A 298 17.24 8.00 -9.97
C GLU A 298 15.75 7.85 -9.67
N THR A 299 15.39 6.90 -8.82
CA THR A 299 14.00 6.65 -8.45
C THR A 299 13.68 7.37 -7.16
N PRO A 300 12.43 7.83 -6.96
CA PRO A 300 11.98 8.23 -5.64
C PRO A 300 12.21 7.06 -4.68
N ALA A 301 12.80 7.33 -3.52
CA ALA A 301 12.84 6.35 -2.45
C ALA A 301 11.41 5.97 -2.05
N GLU A 302 11.26 4.76 -1.52
CA GLU A 302 10.02 4.29 -0.90
C GLU A 302 9.43 5.38 0.02
N ASP A 303 8.11 5.57 -0.05
CA ASP A 303 7.38 6.56 0.75
C ASP A 303 7.82 8.03 0.68
N SER A 304 8.57 8.41 -0.35
CA SER A 304 9.04 9.80 -0.47
C SER A 304 7.97 10.85 -0.82
N ARG A 305 6.76 10.43 -1.23
CA ARG A 305 5.51 11.25 -1.23
C ARG A 305 5.60 12.65 -1.85
N GLY A 306 6.40 12.81 -2.90
CA GLY A 306 6.58 14.10 -3.59
C GLY A 306 7.59 15.06 -2.94
N ASN A 307 8.24 14.65 -1.86
CA ASN A 307 9.42 15.31 -1.26
C ASN A 307 10.64 14.41 -1.45
N GLU A 308 10.89 14.06 -2.70
CA GLU A 308 11.75 12.95 -3.10
C GLU A 308 13.14 13.00 -2.47
N SER A 309 13.43 12.00 -1.63
CA SER A 309 14.80 11.51 -1.48
C SER A 309 15.07 10.53 -2.62
N TRP A 310 16.22 10.67 -3.25
CA TRP A 310 16.54 9.94 -4.48
C TRP A 310 17.34 8.68 -4.18
N LYS A 311 16.89 7.57 -4.75
CA LYS A 311 17.63 6.31 -4.75
C LYS A 311 18.42 6.19 -6.05
N ALA A 312 19.74 6.22 -5.90
CA ALA A 312 20.65 5.94 -6.99
C ALA A 312 20.42 4.51 -7.52
N PHE A 313 20.66 4.32 -8.82
CA PHE A 313 20.57 3.00 -9.45
C PHE A 313 21.89 2.63 -10.10
N ASP A 314 22.23 1.35 -10.03
CA ASP A 314 23.30 0.75 -10.81
C ASP A 314 22.76 -0.47 -11.58
N ILE A 315 23.08 -0.56 -12.87
CA ILE A 315 22.55 -1.61 -13.74
C ILE A 315 23.13 -2.98 -13.36
N ALA A 316 24.39 -3.04 -12.90
CA ALA A 316 25.01 -4.29 -12.47
C ALA A 316 24.37 -4.80 -11.18
N ASP A 317 24.08 -3.91 -10.22
CA ASP A 317 23.37 -4.26 -8.99
C ASP A 317 21.93 -4.71 -9.27
N ILE A 318 21.18 -3.99 -10.11
CA ILE A 318 19.83 -4.41 -10.52
C ILE A 318 19.89 -5.82 -11.12
N ASN A 319 20.81 -6.07 -12.06
CA ASN A 319 20.93 -7.38 -12.71
C ASN A 319 21.40 -8.49 -11.75
N LYS A 320 22.20 -8.16 -10.74
CA LYS A 320 22.61 -9.09 -9.69
C LYS A 320 21.41 -9.53 -8.86
N GLU A 321 20.52 -8.61 -8.49
CA GLU A 321 19.31 -8.92 -7.74
C GLU A 321 18.27 -9.66 -8.60
N LEU A 322 18.05 -9.24 -9.85
CA LEU A 322 17.15 -9.95 -10.78
C LEU A 322 17.58 -11.40 -11.00
N LYS A 323 18.89 -11.68 -11.02
CA LYS A 323 19.41 -13.05 -11.15
C LYS A 323 19.09 -13.94 -9.95
N LYS A 324 18.86 -13.37 -8.75
CA LYS A 324 18.46 -14.15 -7.57
C LYS A 324 17.00 -14.63 -7.65
N LYS A 325 16.17 -13.95 -8.44
CA LYS A 325 14.75 -14.25 -8.69
C LYS A 325 14.53 -15.16 -9.91
N ARG A 326 15.52 -16.02 -10.22
CA ARG A 326 15.46 -16.96 -11.34
C ARG A 326 14.42 -18.07 -11.14
#